data_AF-G0MB88-F1
#
_entry.id   AF-G0MB88-F1
#
_cell.length_a   1.000
_cell.length_b   1.000
_cell.length_c   1.000
_cell.angle_alpha   90.00
_cell.angle_beta   90.00
_cell.angle_gamma   90.00
#
_symmetry.space_group_name_H-M   'P 1'
#
loop_
_entity.id
_entity.type
_entity.pdbx_description
1 polymer ?
#
loop_
_entity_poly.entity_id
_entity_poly.type
_entity_poly.pdbx_seq_one_letter_code
_entity_poly.pdbx_strand_id
1 'polypeptide(L)'
;MIPLLKLPKKARKIVIQIIDFYDKVPLSFCSKRMKAMTITRGAVFTDHLIVYIGVNYCIVFHDSSAHVFWGTPTLLREEEMHVRTTAGRGYWNKFTMPNWSVFDRINHVNSLFPCREGGTFTTISSDAFNFDNDIHLIRREDVGMLVISPTESNAIFVDQILNHFLEVNSLSLHCRRLQNAKIIRKALMRNFHELFIRTNFRIDFDELLLVNCRYLLLVMQDLTGSQLNKFFKLWKEGCNPRL
;
A
#
# COMPACT_ATOMS: atom_id res chain seq x y z
N MET A 1 12.76 -4.68 26.44
CA MET A 1 11.45 -4.00 26.56
C MET A 1 10.49 -4.79 27.48
N ILE A 2 10.86 -5.01 28.76
CA ILE A 2 10.13 -5.82 29.76
C ILE A 2 9.61 -5.01 30.99
N PRO A 3 10.14 -3.82 31.38
CA PRO A 3 9.70 -3.12 32.59
C PRO A 3 8.20 -2.75 32.62
N LEU A 4 7.61 -2.39 31.47
CA LEU A 4 6.20 -1.95 31.40
C LEU A 4 5.21 -3.02 31.87
N LEU A 5 5.52 -4.30 31.61
CA LEU A 5 4.67 -5.42 31.99
C LEU A 5 4.70 -5.71 33.49
N LYS A 6 5.73 -5.25 34.20
CA LYS A 6 5.86 -5.37 35.66
C LYS A 6 5.09 -4.27 36.41
N LEU A 7 4.67 -3.21 35.74
CA LEU A 7 3.91 -2.13 36.37
C LEU A 7 2.49 -2.55 36.76
N PRO A 8 1.93 -1.98 37.85
CA PRO A 8 0.51 -2.12 38.19
C PRO A 8 -0.40 -1.73 37.02
N LYS A 9 -1.58 -2.35 36.91
CA LYS A 9 -2.50 -2.18 35.77
C LYS A 9 -2.84 -0.72 35.48
N LYS A 10 -3.08 0.09 36.54
CA LYS A 10 -3.38 1.53 36.41
C LYS A 10 -2.20 2.32 35.85
N ALA A 11 -1.01 2.15 36.43
CA ALA A 11 0.21 2.83 35.98
C ALA A 11 0.54 2.48 34.52
N ARG A 12 0.41 1.21 34.14
CA ARG A 12 0.61 0.75 32.76
C ARG A 12 -0.33 1.42 31.77
N LYS A 13 -1.61 1.59 32.14
CA LYS A 13 -2.60 2.27 31.29
C LYS A 13 -2.22 3.74 31.07
N ILE A 14 -1.82 4.44 32.13
CA ILE A 14 -1.37 5.84 32.05
C ILE A 14 -0.16 5.95 31.12
N VAL A 15 0.87 5.12 31.33
CA VAL A 15 2.08 5.12 30.51
C VAL A 15 1.74 4.88 29.04
N ILE A 16 0.89 3.89 28.72
CA ILE A 16 0.50 3.64 27.32
C ILE A 16 -0.32 4.79 26.75
N GLN A 17 -1.14 5.48 27.53
CA GLN A 17 -1.92 6.62 27.05
C GLN A 17 -1.04 7.81 26.65
N ILE A 18 0.04 8.06 27.38
CA ILE A 18 0.94 9.20 27.14
C ILE A 18 2.06 8.91 26.13
N ILE A 19 2.36 7.63 25.87
CA ILE A 19 3.35 7.25 24.85
C ILE A 19 2.84 7.64 23.45
N ASP A 20 3.77 8.14 22.64
CA ASP A 20 3.53 8.46 21.24
C ASP A 20 2.92 7.25 20.52
N PHE A 21 1.98 7.56 19.63
CA PHE A 21 1.44 6.61 18.67
C PHE A 21 2.49 5.71 18.04
N TYR A 22 3.62 6.26 17.58
CA TYR A 22 4.62 5.48 16.85
C TYR A 22 5.25 4.41 17.76
N ASP A 23 5.44 4.73 19.04
CA ASP A 23 5.99 3.82 20.05
C ASP A 23 4.96 2.79 20.55
N LYS A 24 3.66 3.00 20.31
CA LYS A 24 2.62 1.99 20.58
C LYS A 24 2.70 0.80 19.63
N VAL A 25 3.17 0.99 18.39
CA VAL A 25 3.29 -0.09 17.41
C VAL A 25 4.22 -1.22 17.88
N PRO A 26 5.50 -0.99 18.23
CA PRO A 26 6.37 -2.07 18.73
C PRO A 26 5.83 -2.71 20.00
N LEU A 27 5.19 -1.93 20.89
CA LEU A 27 4.56 -2.48 22.10
C LEU A 27 3.42 -3.45 21.79
N SER A 28 2.65 -3.20 20.73
CA SER A 28 1.52 -4.04 20.32
C SER A 28 1.95 -5.48 19.98
N PHE A 29 3.19 -5.65 19.54
CA PHE A 29 3.76 -6.93 19.16
C PHE A 29 4.31 -7.74 20.35
N CYS A 30 4.47 -7.12 21.52
CA CYS A 30 5.00 -7.83 22.70
C CYS A 30 4.03 -8.87 23.29
N SER A 31 2.72 -8.64 23.21
CA SER A 31 1.70 -9.60 23.68
C SER A 31 0.29 -9.18 23.28
N LYS A 32 -0.67 -10.14 23.28
CA LYS A 32 -2.12 -9.84 23.09
C LYS A 32 -2.64 -8.78 24.06
N ARG A 33 -2.15 -8.80 25.31
CA ARG A 33 -2.52 -7.81 26.32
C ARG A 33 -2.02 -6.41 25.96
N MET A 34 -0.78 -6.30 25.50
CA MET A 34 -0.24 -5.01 25.05
C MET A 34 -0.96 -4.51 23.80
N LYS A 35 -1.20 -5.39 22.82
CA LYS A 35 -2.02 -5.08 21.63
C LYS A 35 -3.33 -4.39 22.00
N ALA A 36 -4.08 -4.97 22.93
CA ALA A 36 -5.37 -4.42 23.35
C ALA A 36 -5.25 -3.03 24.00
N MET A 37 -4.13 -2.74 24.68
CA MET A 37 -3.89 -1.45 25.31
C MET A 37 -3.37 -0.39 24.32
N THR A 38 -2.75 -0.81 23.21
CA THR A 38 -2.17 0.08 22.20
C THR A 38 -3.16 0.53 21.12
N ILE A 39 -4.38 -0.01 21.11
CA ILE A 39 -5.44 0.40 20.16
C ILE A 39 -5.78 1.87 20.42
N THR A 40 -5.67 2.69 19.39
CA THR A 40 -5.99 4.12 19.47
C THR A 40 -7.43 4.36 19.05
N ARG A 41 -8.32 4.29 20.04
CA ARG A 41 -9.76 4.58 19.84
C ARG A 41 -9.98 6.08 19.78
N GLY A 42 -10.67 6.57 18.74
CA GLY A 42 -11.05 7.97 18.61
C GLY A 42 -9.98 8.91 18.04
N ALA A 43 -8.78 8.39 17.73
CA ALA A 43 -7.82 9.13 16.91
C ALA A 43 -8.21 8.93 15.44
N VAL A 44 -8.55 10.01 14.75
CA VAL A 44 -8.80 10.01 13.31
C VAL A 44 -7.46 10.21 12.63
N PHE A 45 -7.06 9.23 11.83
CA PHE A 45 -5.88 9.34 10.98
C PHE A 45 -6.35 9.47 9.54
N THR A 46 -5.96 10.58 8.89
CA THR A 46 -6.15 10.80 7.45
C THR A 46 -5.17 9.98 6.60
N ASP A 47 -4.35 9.17 7.27
CA ASP A 47 -3.10 8.66 6.75
C ASP A 47 -3.18 7.33 6.01
N HIS A 48 -2.09 7.03 5.34
CA HIS A 48 -1.95 5.87 4.47
C HIS A 48 -1.01 4.82 5.09
N LEU A 49 -1.50 3.59 5.18
CA LEU A 49 -0.67 2.40 5.36
C LEU A 49 -0.24 1.96 3.97
N ILE A 50 1.06 2.07 3.73
CA ILE A 50 1.68 1.73 2.46
C ILE A 50 2.48 0.46 2.67
N VAL A 51 2.16 -0.58 1.90
CA VAL A 51 2.91 -1.84 1.88
C VAL A 51 3.79 -1.83 0.65
N TYR A 52 5.09 -1.60 0.82
CA TYR A 52 6.09 -1.73 -0.24
C TYR A 52 6.50 -3.19 -0.37
N ILE A 53 6.49 -3.71 -1.58
CA ILE A 53 6.87 -5.09 -1.91
C ILE A 53 7.87 -5.04 -3.06
N GLY A 54 9.08 -5.55 -2.81
CA GLY A 54 10.16 -5.71 -3.79
C GLY A 54 11.09 -6.86 -3.38
N VAL A 55 12.42 -6.67 -3.46
CA VAL A 55 13.41 -7.61 -2.87
C VAL A 55 13.11 -7.88 -1.38
N ASN A 56 12.76 -6.79 -0.69
CA ASN A 56 12.30 -6.77 0.68
C ASN A 56 10.86 -6.24 0.69
N TYR A 57 10.13 -6.49 1.78
CA TYR A 57 8.88 -5.78 2.02
C TYR A 57 9.05 -4.80 3.17
N CYS A 58 8.42 -3.64 3.05
CA CYS A 58 8.33 -2.69 4.13
C CYS A 58 6.91 -2.16 4.22
N ILE A 59 6.35 -2.16 5.42
CA ILE A 59 5.10 -1.54 5.73
C ILE A 59 5.43 -0.18 6.35
N VAL A 60 4.88 0.87 5.77
CA VAL A 60 5.05 2.23 6.24
C VAL A 60 3.71 2.77 6.65
N PHE A 61 3.58 3.11 7.92
CA PHE A 61 2.53 4.02 8.35
C PHE A 61 3.06 5.44 8.22
N HIS A 62 2.46 6.21 7.32
CA HIS A 62 2.89 7.57 7.02
C HIS A 62 1.91 8.58 7.63
N ASP A 63 2.35 9.31 8.63
CA ASP A 63 1.70 10.53 9.13
C ASP A 63 2.54 11.75 8.73
N SER A 64 1.87 12.88 8.59
CA SER A 64 2.43 14.21 8.31
C SER A 64 3.68 14.56 9.14
N SER A 65 3.77 14.08 10.38
CA SER A 65 4.90 14.36 11.28
C SER A 65 5.92 13.23 11.46
N ALA A 66 5.56 11.98 11.18
CA ALA A 66 6.49 10.86 11.30
C ALA A 66 6.05 9.59 10.56
N HIS A 67 7.01 8.69 10.41
CA HIS A 67 6.85 7.39 9.79
C HIS A 67 7.21 6.28 10.75
N VAL A 68 6.43 5.19 10.69
CA VAL A 68 6.84 3.92 11.27
C VAL A 68 7.05 2.91 10.17
N PHE A 69 8.27 2.38 10.12
CA PHE A 69 8.70 1.37 9.17
C PHE A 69 8.68 0.01 9.85
N TRP A 70 7.95 -0.93 9.28
CA TRP A 70 7.92 -2.33 9.73
C TRP A 70 8.27 -3.25 8.57
N GLY A 71 8.75 -4.45 8.86
CA GLY A 71 9.14 -5.41 7.83
C GLY A 71 10.65 -5.65 7.85
N THR A 72 11.11 -6.62 7.08
CA THR A 72 12.50 -7.07 7.15
C THR A 72 13.37 -6.27 6.19
N PRO A 73 14.57 -5.84 6.60
CA PRO A 73 15.61 -5.41 5.68
C PRO A 73 16.16 -6.57 4.83
N THR A 74 15.79 -7.82 5.13
CA THR A 74 16.27 -9.04 4.48
C THR A 74 15.14 -10.06 4.34
N LEU A 75 14.74 -10.34 3.09
CA LEU A 75 13.93 -11.49 2.62
C LEU A 75 12.50 -11.66 3.22
N LEU A 76 11.53 -11.91 2.33
CA LEU A 76 10.10 -12.14 2.67
C LEU A 76 9.82 -13.36 3.57
N ARG A 77 10.75 -14.29 3.66
CA ARG A 77 10.57 -15.60 4.32
C ARG A 77 10.98 -15.63 5.78
N GLU A 78 11.50 -14.53 6.31
CA GLU A 78 11.89 -14.48 7.71
C GLU A 78 10.65 -14.38 8.62
N GLU A 79 10.64 -15.21 9.66
CA GLU A 79 9.69 -15.11 10.77
C GLU A 79 9.94 -13.85 11.63
N GLU A 80 10.96 -13.07 11.28
CA GLU A 80 11.35 -11.89 12.02
C GLU A 80 10.67 -10.65 11.44
N MET A 81 10.45 -9.67 12.30
CA MET A 81 9.89 -8.39 11.93
C MET A 81 10.69 -7.31 12.65
N HIS A 82 11.20 -6.36 11.86
CA HIS A 82 11.92 -5.21 12.37
C HIS A 82 10.97 -4.02 12.37
N VAL A 83 10.92 -3.28 13.47
CA VAL A 83 10.09 -2.08 13.64
C VAL A 83 10.99 -0.91 14.00
N ARG A 84 10.93 0.16 13.20
CA ARG A 84 11.64 1.41 13.41
C ARG A 84 10.67 2.59 13.40
N THR A 85 10.74 3.41 14.44
CA THR A 85 10.06 4.70 14.52
C THR A 85 11.04 5.79 14.10
N THR A 86 10.61 6.73 13.25
CA THR A 86 11.44 7.90 12.88
C THR A 86 11.51 8.95 13.97
N ALA A 87 10.48 9.02 14.83
CA ALA A 87 10.47 9.86 16.03
C ALA A 87 11.42 9.36 17.14
N GLY A 88 11.86 8.09 17.06
CA GLY A 88 12.80 7.49 18.02
C GLY A 88 14.27 7.55 17.56
N ARG A 89 15.20 7.17 18.45
CA ARG A 89 16.67 7.17 18.25
C ARG A 89 17.20 6.23 17.14
N GLY A 90 16.41 5.90 16.11
CA GLY A 90 16.85 5.18 14.93
C GLY A 90 17.09 3.67 15.09
N TYR A 91 16.81 3.07 16.26
CA TYR A 91 17.02 1.64 16.48
C TYR A 91 15.87 0.79 15.93
N TRP A 92 16.23 -0.33 15.31
CA TRP A 92 15.28 -1.36 14.91
C TRP A 92 14.98 -2.28 16.09
N ASN A 93 13.70 -2.39 16.45
CA ASN A 93 13.24 -3.42 17.38
C ASN A 93 12.93 -4.69 16.59
N LYS A 94 13.51 -5.81 17.01
CA LYS A 94 13.34 -7.12 16.38
C LYS A 94 12.33 -7.95 17.15
N PHE A 95 11.37 -8.53 16.43
CA PHE A 95 10.33 -9.41 16.97
C PHE A 95 10.28 -10.70 16.15
N THR A 96 10.23 -11.85 16.81
CA THR A 96 10.01 -13.15 16.15
C THR A 96 8.52 -13.48 16.16
N MET A 97 7.96 -13.75 14.99
CA MET A 97 6.54 -13.97 14.71
C MET A 97 6.39 -15.25 13.86
N PRO A 98 6.62 -16.43 14.46
CA PRO A 98 6.50 -17.69 13.72
C PRO A 98 5.06 -17.86 13.23
N ASN A 99 4.91 -18.39 12.01
CA ASN A 99 3.62 -18.64 11.35
C ASN A 99 2.78 -17.40 10.99
N TRP A 100 3.30 -16.17 11.08
CA TRP A 100 2.58 -14.99 10.62
C TRP A 100 2.90 -14.68 9.15
N SER A 101 1.87 -14.64 8.32
CA SER A 101 1.98 -14.10 6.95
C SER A 101 2.26 -12.59 6.96
N VAL A 102 2.68 -12.03 5.82
CA VAL A 102 2.83 -10.57 5.65
C VAL A 102 1.51 -9.86 5.97
N PHE A 103 0.36 -10.42 5.55
CA PHE A 103 -0.94 -9.85 5.83
C PHE A 103 -1.38 -9.99 7.29
N ASP A 104 -0.97 -11.02 8.03
CA ASP A 104 -1.24 -11.07 9.47
C ASP A 104 -0.53 -9.92 10.19
N ARG A 105 0.68 -9.57 9.73
CA ARG A 105 1.44 -8.42 10.25
C ARG A 105 0.76 -7.10 9.87
N ILE A 106 0.35 -6.93 8.60
CA ILE A 106 -0.42 -5.77 8.12
C ILE A 106 -1.72 -5.61 8.91
N ASN A 107 -2.52 -6.67 9.00
CA ASN A 107 -3.82 -6.69 9.67
C ASN A 107 -3.68 -6.46 11.17
N HIS A 108 -2.63 -7.00 11.80
CA HIS A 108 -2.36 -6.71 13.20
C HIS A 108 -2.19 -5.21 13.42
N VAL A 109 -1.46 -4.53 12.57
CA VAL A 109 -1.26 -3.09 12.77
C VAL A 109 -2.44 -2.25 12.30
N ASN A 110 -3.10 -2.61 11.20
CA ASN A 110 -4.38 -2.01 10.82
C ASN A 110 -5.38 -2.07 11.98
N SER A 111 -5.42 -3.16 12.75
CA SER A 111 -6.30 -3.30 13.91
C SER A 111 -5.98 -2.37 15.09
N LEU A 112 -4.82 -1.71 15.10
CA LEU A 112 -4.49 -0.68 16.08
C LEU A 112 -5.21 0.64 15.80
N PHE A 113 -5.72 0.83 14.57
CA PHE A 113 -6.23 2.08 14.02
C PHE A 113 -7.64 1.91 13.44
N PRO A 114 -8.65 1.68 14.29
CA PRO A 114 -10.02 1.38 13.84
C PRO A 114 -10.74 2.57 13.19
N CYS A 115 -10.29 3.81 13.42
CA CYS A 115 -10.93 5.03 12.92
C CYS A 115 -10.10 5.68 11.79
N ARG A 116 -9.82 4.89 10.74
CA ARG A 116 -9.01 5.34 9.61
C ARG A 116 -9.89 5.59 8.40
N GLU A 117 -9.77 6.78 7.81
CA GLU A 117 -10.51 7.13 6.59
C GLU A 117 -9.79 6.67 5.31
N GLY A 118 -8.45 6.56 5.36
CA GLY A 118 -7.64 6.05 4.26
C GLY A 118 -7.61 4.52 4.18
N GLY A 119 -7.88 3.94 3.00
CA GLY A 119 -7.70 2.49 2.75
C GLY A 119 -6.22 2.05 2.73
N THR A 120 -5.94 0.75 2.65
CA THR A 120 -4.56 0.24 2.54
C THR A 120 -4.05 0.34 1.10
N PHE A 121 -2.84 0.87 0.93
CA PHE A 121 -2.16 0.97 -0.36
C PHE A 121 -1.09 -0.11 -0.44
N THR A 122 -1.17 -0.98 -1.43
CA THR A 122 -0.14 -1.98 -1.71
C THR A 122 0.68 -1.52 -2.90
N THR A 123 1.91 -1.13 -2.63
CA THR A 123 2.88 -0.69 -3.63
C THR A 123 3.83 -1.82 -3.97
N ILE A 124 3.78 -2.29 -5.21
CA ILE A 124 4.73 -3.27 -5.73
C ILE A 124 5.77 -2.52 -6.58
N SER A 125 7.03 -2.64 -6.18
CA SER A 125 8.11 -1.76 -6.63
C SER A 125 9.41 -2.47 -6.96
N SER A 126 9.40 -3.78 -7.24
CA SER A 126 10.57 -4.44 -7.83
C SER A 126 10.16 -5.80 -8.38
N ASP A 127 10.66 -6.13 -9.56
CA ASP A 127 10.60 -7.45 -10.17
C ASP A 127 11.57 -8.47 -9.54
N ALA A 128 12.42 -8.03 -8.61
CA ALA A 128 13.14 -8.93 -7.74
C ALA A 128 12.22 -9.62 -6.70
N PHE A 129 10.98 -9.16 -6.56
CA PHE A 129 9.94 -9.94 -5.90
C PHE A 129 9.72 -11.24 -6.69
N ASN A 130 10.03 -12.39 -6.07
CA ASN A 130 9.82 -13.66 -6.72
C ASN A 130 8.32 -13.98 -6.73
N PHE A 131 7.66 -13.58 -7.81
CA PHE A 131 6.22 -13.70 -7.95
C PHE A 131 5.74 -15.14 -7.73
N ASP A 132 6.41 -16.12 -8.36
CA ASP A 132 5.98 -17.52 -8.29
C ASP A 132 6.09 -18.09 -6.86
N ASN A 133 7.12 -17.69 -6.13
CA ASN A 133 7.36 -18.22 -4.79
C ASN A 133 6.65 -17.45 -3.69
N ASP A 134 6.54 -16.12 -3.79
CA ASP A 134 6.20 -15.28 -2.64
C ASP A 134 4.79 -14.66 -2.76
N ILE A 135 4.10 -14.81 -3.91
CA ILE A 135 2.77 -14.22 -4.11
C ILE A 135 1.72 -14.77 -3.13
N HIS A 136 1.86 -16.01 -2.69
CA HIS A 136 0.95 -16.61 -1.70
C HIS A 136 1.00 -15.90 -0.33
N LEU A 137 2.05 -15.11 -0.07
CA LEU A 137 2.16 -14.27 1.12
C LEU A 137 1.27 -13.02 1.02
N ILE A 138 0.69 -12.76 -0.16
CA ILE A 138 -0.15 -11.61 -0.46
C ILE A 138 -1.55 -12.08 -0.85
N ARG A 139 -2.52 -11.81 0.04
CA ARG A 139 -3.95 -12.08 -0.24
C ARG A 139 -4.49 -11.01 -1.19
N ARG A 140 -5.23 -11.43 -2.22
CA ARG A 140 -5.75 -10.54 -3.26
C ARG A 140 -6.83 -9.60 -2.71
N GLU A 141 -7.68 -10.16 -1.88
CA GLU A 141 -8.83 -9.53 -1.24
C GLU A 141 -8.42 -8.43 -0.24
N ASP A 142 -7.19 -8.47 0.26
CA ASP A 142 -6.69 -7.50 1.23
C ASP A 142 -6.05 -6.25 0.56
N VAL A 143 -5.99 -6.19 -0.78
CA VAL A 143 -5.42 -5.06 -1.53
C VAL A 143 -6.49 -4.04 -1.90
N GLY A 144 -6.53 -2.92 -1.16
CA GLY A 144 -7.44 -1.81 -1.44
C GLY A 144 -7.06 -1.04 -2.71
N MET A 145 -5.82 -0.56 -2.78
CA MET A 145 -5.25 0.05 -3.98
C MET A 145 -3.94 -0.65 -4.36
N LEU A 146 -3.80 -0.99 -5.64
CA LEU A 146 -2.56 -1.50 -6.21
C LEU A 146 -1.77 -0.35 -6.84
N VAL A 147 -0.53 -0.16 -6.41
CA VAL A 147 0.40 0.82 -6.98
C VAL A 147 1.56 0.08 -7.64
N ILE A 148 1.76 0.28 -8.94
CA ILE A 148 2.90 -0.27 -9.69
C ILE A 148 3.94 0.84 -9.83
N SER A 149 5.09 0.69 -9.17
CA SER A 149 6.08 1.76 -8.99
C SER A 149 7.08 1.91 -10.16
N PRO A 150 7.87 3.01 -10.18
CA PRO A 150 8.78 3.38 -11.28
C PRO A 150 9.95 2.44 -11.56
N THR A 151 10.14 1.44 -10.72
CA THR A 151 11.31 0.57 -10.73
C THR A 151 11.44 -0.22 -12.03
N GLU A 152 12.56 -0.92 -12.18
CA GLU A 152 12.96 -1.74 -13.34
C GLU A 152 12.00 -2.91 -13.67
N SER A 153 10.74 -2.82 -13.26
CA SER A 153 9.70 -3.82 -13.46
C SER A 153 9.59 -4.21 -14.94
N ASN A 154 10.08 -5.41 -15.24
CA ASN A 154 9.90 -6.06 -16.52
C ASN A 154 8.40 -6.15 -16.88
N ALA A 155 8.05 -5.98 -18.16
CA ALA A 155 6.68 -6.11 -18.65
C ALA A 155 6.02 -7.44 -18.28
N ILE A 156 6.79 -8.54 -18.21
CA ILE A 156 6.32 -9.85 -17.76
C ILE A 156 5.83 -9.79 -16.31
N PHE A 157 6.63 -9.18 -15.44
CA PHE A 157 6.31 -9.02 -14.02
C PHE A 157 5.05 -8.17 -13.81
N VAL A 158 4.93 -7.06 -14.55
CA VAL A 158 3.74 -6.20 -14.48
C VAL A 158 2.49 -6.93 -14.96
N ASP A 159 2.60 -7.76 -16.00
CA ASP A 159 1.48 -8.60 -16.45
C ASP A 159 1.06 -9.61 -15.38
N GLN A 160 2.02 -10.29 -14.74
CA GLN A 160 1.76 -11.23 -13.65
C GLN A 160 1.01 -10.55 -12.50
N ILE A 161 1.45 -9.36 -12.09
CA ILE A 161 0.77 -8.56 -11.07
C ILE A 161 -0.65 -8.20 -11.49
N LEU A 162 -0.81 -7.60 -12.68
CA LEU A 162 -2.13 -7.13 -13.15
C LEU A 162 -3.11 -8.29 -13.34
N ASN A 163 -2.63 -9.48 -13.75
CA ASN A 163 -3.43 -10.70 -13.89
C ASN A 163 -3.70 -11.40 -12.55
N HIS A 164 -2.90 -11.17 -11.52
CA HIS A 164 -3.16 -11.72 -10.20
C HIS A 164 -4.16 -10.86 -9.42
N PHE A 165 -4.01 -9.54 -9.49
CA PHE A 165 -4.89 -8.58 -8.81
C PHE A 165 -6.01 -8.09 -9.74
N LEU A 166 -6.78 -9.03 -10.31
CA LEU A 166 -7.88 -8.72 -11.24
C LEU A 166 -9.08 -8.04 -10.57
N GLU A 167 -9.28 -8.28 -9.28
CA GLU A 167 -10.42 -7.79 -8.50
C GLU A 167 -10.15 -6.45 -7.81
N VAL A 168 -8.91 -5.96 -7.88
CA VAL A 168 -8.58 -4.65 -7.31
C VAL A 168 -9.34 -3.56 -8.04
N ASN A 169 -10.04 -2.74 -7.26
CA ASN A 169 -10.89 -1.66 -7.76
C ASN A 169 -10.13 -0.33 -7.93
N SER A 170 -8.98 -0.16 -7.29
CA SER A 170 -8.17 1.07 -7.42
C SER A 170 -6.75 0.74 -7.90
N LEU A 171 -6.33 1.36 -9.00
CA LEU A 171 -5.02 1.13 -9.61
C LEU A 171 -4.26 2.44 -9.78
N SER A 172 -2.97 2.45 -9.40
CA SER A 172 -2.04 3.55 -9.70
C SER A 172 -0.86 3.04 -10.51
N LEU A 173 -0.74 3.52 -11.74
CA LEU A 173 0.36 3.25 -12.65
C LEU A 173 1.43 4.33 -12.51
N HIS A 174 2.53 3.98 -11.85
CA HIS A 174 3.71 4.81 -11.66
C HIS A 174 4.97 4.16 -12.27
N CYS A 175 4.83 3.18 -13.16
CA CYS A 175 5.92 2.53 -13.87
C CYS A 175 6.23 3.20 -15.21
N ARG A 176 7.40 2.88 -15.80
CA ARG A 176 7.68 3.21 -17.20
C ARG A 176 6.65 2.52 -18.10
N ARG A 177 6.34 3.14 -19.25
CA ARG A 177 5.45 2.54 -20.25
C ARG A 177 5.95 1.13 -20.61
N LEU A 178 5.08 0.14 -20.48
CA LEU A 178 5.37 -1.24 -20.85
C LEU A 178 5.49 -1.33 -22.38
N GLN A 179 6.46 -2.10 -22.87
CA GLN A 179 6.62 -2.31 -24.32
C GLN A 179 5.42 -3.07 -24.94
N ASN A 180 4.71 -3.85 -24.12
CA ASN A 180 3.58 -4.64 -24.57
C ASN A 180 2.25 -3.88 -24.39
N ALA A 181 1.81 -3.22 -25.47
CA ALA A 181 0.55 -2.47 -25.50
C ALA A 181 -0.68 -3.35 -25.18
N LYS A 182 -0.65 -4.66 -25.42
CA LYS A 182 -1.80 -5.54 -25.13
C LYS A 182 -2.08 -5.64 -23.63
N ILE A 183 -1.03 -5.71 -22.81
CA ILE A 183 -1.15 -5.77 -21.34
C ILE A 183 -1.79 -4.49 -20.80
N ILE A 184 -1.30 -3.34 -21.27
CA ILE A 184 -1.81 -2.02 -20.89
C ILE A 184 -3.29 -1.90 -21.26
N ARG A 185 -3.64 -2.15 -22.53
CA ARG A 185 -5.02 -2.03 -23.00
C ARG A 185 -5.97 -2.95 -22.24
N LYS A 186 -5.57 -4.21 -22.00
CA LYS A 186 -6.33 -5.16 -21.18
C LYS A 186 -6.56 -4.62 -19.77
N ALA A 187 -5.54 -4.01 -19.16
CA ALA A 187 -5.66 -3.41 -17.85
C ALA A 187 -6.60 -2.20 -17.85
N LEU A 188 -6.44 -1.25 -18.78
CA LEU A 188 -7.22 -0.01 -18.85
C LEU A 188 -8.72 -0.24 -19.12
N MET A 189 -9.06 -1.31 -19.83
CA MET A 189 -10.46 -1.72 -20.09
C MET A 189 -11.18 -2.28 -18.87
N ARG A 190 -10.46 -2.59 -17.78
CA ARG A 190 -11.07 -3.08 -16.54
C ARG A 190 -11.89 -1.98 -15.88
N ASN A 191 -12.92 -2.43 -15.18
CA ASN A 191 -13.84 -1.62 -14.41
C ASN A 191 -13.20 -1.16 -13.08
N PHE A 192 -12.58 0.01 -13.05
CA PHE A 192 -12.01 0.55 -11.82
C PHE A 192 -12.98 1.49 -11.09
N HIS A 193 -12.84 1.58 -9.77
CA HIS A 193 -13.30 2.72 -9.00
C HIS A 193 -12.37 3.90 -9.22
N GLU A 194 -11.06 3.71 -9.03
CA GLU A 194 -10.07 4.77 -9.22
C GLU A 194 -8.92 4.29 -10.12
N LEU A 195 -8.52 5.15 -11.04
CA LEU A 195 -7.35 4.96 -11.87
C LEU A 195 -6.46 6.20 -11.80
N PHE A 196 -5.23 6.01 -11.32
CA PHE A 196 -4.21 7.05 -11.26
C PHE A 196 -3.11 6.74 -12.27
N ILE A 197 -2.92 7.62 -13.25
CA ILE A 197 -1.86 7.52 -14.24
C ILE A 197 -0.82 8.60 -13.94
N ARG A 198 0.35 8.18 -13.45
CA ARG A 198 1.42 9.07 -13.00
C ARG A 198 2.39 9.40 -14.14
N THR A 199 3.27 10.35 -13.88
CA THR A 199 4.19 10.98 -14.85
C THR A 199 5.05 9.99 -15.65
N ASN A 200 5.42 8.86 -15.05
CA ASN A 200 6.30 7.87 -15.66
C ASN A 200 5.57 6.94 -16.64
N PHE A 201 4.24 6.87 -16.53
CA PHE A 201 3.39 6.09 -17.41
C PHE A 201 2.69 7.04 -18.38
N ARG A 202 3.21 7.11 -19.61
CA ARG A 202 2.58 7.92 -20.67
C ARG A 202 1.44 7.13 -21.28
N ILE A 203 0.24 7.71 -21.22
CA ILE A 203 -0.94 7.21 -21.94
C ILE A 203 -1.11 7.98 -23.24
N ASP A 204 -1.43 7.30 -24.34
CA ASP A 204 -1.82 7.97 -25.58
C ASP A 204 -3.33 8.22 -25.61
N PHE A 205 -3.79 8.97 -26.62
CA PHE A 205 -5.20 9.33 -26.72
C PHE A 205 -6.11 8.12 -26.92
N ASP A 206 -5.68 7.11 -27.68
CA ASP A 206 -6.48 5.91 -27.94
C ASP A 206 -6.64 5.07 -26.67
N GLU A 207 -5.57 4.94 -25.88
CA GLU A 207 -5.61 4.29 -24.58
C GLU A 207 -6.47 5.04 -23.57
N LEU A 208 -6.46 6.38 -23.59
CA LEU A 208 -7.33 7.18 -22.73
C LEU A 208 -8.81 6.88 -23.01
N LEU A 209 -9.19 6.66 -24.27
CA LEU A 209 -10.55 6.27 -24.64
C LEU A 209 -10.93 4.87 -24.16
N LEU A 210 -9.97 4.01 -23.83
CA LEU A 210 -10.23 2.67 -23.28
C LEU A 210 -10.48 2.68 -21.77
N VAL A 211 -10.13 3.77 -21.07
CA VAL A 211 -10.22 3.85 -19.61
C VAL A 211 -11.66 3.70 -19.14
N ASN A 212 -11.90 2.76 -18.24
CA ASN A 212 -13.22 2.54 -17.69
C ASN A 212 -13.19 2.58 -16.16
N CYS A 213 -13.18 3.80 -15.61
CA CYS A 213 -13.09 4.04 -14.16
C CYS A 213 -14.12 5.06 -13.69
N ARG A 214 -14.30 5.21 -12.37
CA ARG A 214 -15.15 6.26 -11.78
C ARG A 214 -14.39 7.55 -11.47
N TYR A 215 -13.12 7.43 -11.10
CA TYR A 215 -12.25 8.56 -10.87
C TYR A 215 -10.95 8.35 -11.64
N LEU A 216 -10.63 9.29 -12.52
CA LEU A 216 -9.39 9.32 -13.29
C LEU A 216 -8.53 10.48 -12.84
N LEU A 217 -7.30 10.20 -12.41
CA LEU A 217 -6.27 11.22 -12.23
C LEU A 217 -5.16 11.02 -13.26
N LEU A 218 -4.95 12.02 -14.11
CA LEU A 218 -3.83 12.09 -15.05
C LEU A 218 -2.80 13.10 -14.54
N VAL A 219 -1.58 12.66 -14.26
CA VAL A 219 -0.50 13.53 -13.77
C VAL A 219 0.56 13.69 -14.85
N MET A 220 0.80 14.94 -15.27
CA MET A 220 1.79 15.34 -16.29
C MET A 220 1.77 14.42 -17.52
N GLN A 221 0.66 14.40 -18.25
CA GLN A 221 0.52 13.66 -19.50
C GLN A 221 0.74 14.60 -20.69
N ASP A 222 1.33 14.10 -21.78
CA ASP A 222 1.62 14.88 -23.00
C ASP A 222 0.38 14.94 -23.92
N LEU A 223 -0.80 15.16 -23.33
CA LEU A 223 -2.05 15.30 -24.08
C LEU A 223 -2.21 16.74 -24.54
N THR A 224 -2.40 16.92 -25.84
CA THR A 224 -2.67 18.24 -26.42
C THR A 224 -4.08 18.72 -26.02
N GLY A 225 -4.28 20.04 -26.00
CA GLY A 225 -5.61 20.62 -25.79
C GLY A 225 -6.65 20.12 -26.81
N SER A 226 -6.22 19.83 -28.06
CA SER A 226 -7.07 19.24 -29.08
C SER A 226 -7.54 17.82 -28.71
N GLN A 227 -6.63 16.98 -28.22
CA GLN A 227 -6.96 15.64 -27.74
C GLN A 227 -7.90 15.68 -26.54
N LEU A 228 -7.64 16.54 -25.54
CA LEU A 228 -8.52 16.70 -24.38
C LEU A 228 -9.91 17.20 -24.79
N ASN A 229 -9.99 18.18 -25.69
CA ASN A 229 -11.27 18.65 -26.23
C ASN A 229 -12.05 17.54 -26.95
N LYS A 230 -11.36 16.69 -27.71
CA LYS A 230 -11.98 15.53 -28.36
C LYS A 230 -12.46 14.50 -27.33
N PHE A 231 -11.66 14.22 -26.30
CA PHE A 231 -12.05 13.34 -25.20
C PHE A 231 -13.32 13.84 -24.49
N PHE A 232 -13.37 15.12 -24.10
CA PHE A 232 -14.53 15.68 -23.40
C PHE A 232 -15.80 15.69 -24.26
N LYS A 233 -15.68 15.90 -25.58
CA LYS A 233 -16.83 15.78 -26.49
C LYS A 233 -17.38 14.35 -26.51
N LEU A 234 -16.51 13.35 -26.69
CA LEU A 234 -16.90 11.94 -26.69
C LEU A 234 -17.47 11.51 -25.34
N TRP A 235 -16.88 11.95 -24.23
CA TRP A 235 -17.38 11.67 -22.89
C TRP A 235 -18.77 12.25 -22.65
N LYS A 236 -19.01 13.50 -23.08
CA LYS A 236 -20.34 14.14 -23.03
C LYS A 236 -21.38 13.42 -23.88
N GLU A 237 -20.96 12.76 -24.96
CA GLU A 237 -21.81 11.94 -25.84
C GLU A 237 -22.04 10.52 -25.29
N GLY A 238 -21.44 10.16 -24.15
CA GLY A 238 -21.67 8.89 -23.45
C GLY A 238 -20.54 7.86 -23.59
N CYS A 239 -19.41 8.20 -24.21
CA CYS A 239 -18.21 7.38 -24.09
C CYS A 239 -17.73 7.35 -22.63
N ASN A 240 -17.17 6.23 -22.18
CA ASN A 240 -16.63 6.06 -20.82
C ASN A 240 -17.65 6.43 -19.71
N PRO A 241 -18.87 5.85 -19.70
CA PRO A 241 -20.01 6.33 -18.89
C PRO A 241 -19.84 6.16 -17.37
N ARG A 242 -18.76 5.49 -16.93
CA ARG A 242 -18.44 5.34 -15.51
C ARG A 242 -17.66 6.53 -14.96
N LEU A 243 -16.93 7.25 -15.82
CA LEU A 243 -16.13 8.43 -15.47
C LEU A 243 -17.04 9.64 -15.28
#